data_AF-A0A1E3J6S4-F1
#
_entry.id   AF-A0A1E3J6S4-F1
#
_cell.length_a   1.000
_cell.length_b   1.000
_cell.length_c   1.000
_cell.angle_alpha   90.00
_cell.angle_beta   90.00
_cell.angle_gamma   90.00
#
_symmetry.space_group_name_H-M   'P 1'
#
loop_
_entity.id
_entity.type
_entity.pdbx_description
1 polymer ?
#
loop_
_entity_poly.entity_id
_entity_poly.type
_entity_poly.pdbx_seq_one_letter_code
_entity_poly.pdbx_strand_id
1 'polypeptide(L)'
;MLFNVASILSFLALTSLTSAFPLPNEPRGLAKRATNMRIKSYRDGTCLTGAGGKWGIGTAITTGLCSEAPTWTINDNGSGSIILEPSNTTPQLALDAGTGTDNNEGVKLWTSYPGLFQQTWYYTDDNRIAITGGDQCLDQGDDGPQTYQCTTDNTNQIWYLELNQNATDPLTGYPITAAA
;
A
#
# COMPACT_ATOMS: atom_id res chain seq x y z
N MET A 1 -25.02 35.93 73.23
CA MET A 1 -23.75 36.45 72.65
C MET A 1 -23.55 35.69 71.35
N LEU A 2 -24.04 36.25 70.25
CA LEU A 2 -23.35 37.16 69.31
C LEU A 2 -22.73 36.38 68.15
N PHE A 3 -23.28 36.67 66.97
CA PHE A 3 -22.97 36.15 65.64
C PHE A 3 -21.58 36.59 65.14
N ASN A 4 -20.96 35.79 64.27
CA ASN A 4 -19.95 36.20 63.26
C ASN A 4 -20.04 35.19 62.11
N VAL A 5 -20.80 35.45 61.04
CA VAL A 5 -20.51 36.26 59.84
C VAL A 5 -19.40 35.67 58.94
N ALA A 6 -19.88 35.02 57.88
CA ALA A 6 -19.45 35.03 56.47
C ALA A 6 -17.96 34.93 56.09
N SER A 7 -17.65 33.92 55.26
CA SER A 7 -17.02 34.19 53.96
C SER A 7 -17.33 33.06 52.98
N ILE A 8 -18.07 33.39 51.93
CA ILE A 8 -18.41 32.53 50.82
C ILE A 8 -17.33 32.74 49.76
N LEU A 9 -16.46 31.76 49.52
CA LEU A 9 -15.67 31.71 48.29
C LEU A 9 -16.34 30.77 47.30
N SER A 10 -17.16 31.35 46.43
CA SER A 10 -17.65 30.71 45.21
C SER A 10 -16.49 30.59 44.22
N PHE A 11 -15.91 29.39 44.08
CA PHE A 11 -15.05 29.07 42.94
C PHE A 11 -15.92 28.60 41.78
N LEU A 12 -16.22 29.51 40.86
CA LEU A 12 -16.77 29.17 39.55
C LEU A 12 -15.62 28.60 38.70
N ALA A 13 -15.49 27.27 38.67
CA ALA A 13 -14.63 26.60 37.72
C ALA A 13 -15.37 26.56 36.36
N LEU A 14 -15.01 27.46 35.44
CA LEU A 14 -15.41 27.33 34.04
C LEU A 14 -14.67 26.13 33.44
N THR A 15 -15.37 25.00 33.31
CA THR A 15 -14.91 23.88 32.47
C THR A 15 -15.15 24.24 31.01
N SER A 16 -14.10 24.64 30.31
CA SER A 16 -14.10 24.80 28.86
C SER A 16 -14.24 23.42 28.21
N LEU A 17 -15.44 23.08 27.73
CA LEU A 17 -15.65 21.97 26.81
C LEU A 17 -15.11 22.39 25.44
N THR A 18 -13.84 22.09 25.17
CA THR A 18 -13.31 22.16 23.81
C THR A 18 -13.76 20.90 23.07
N SER A 19 -14.87 20.99 22.35
CA SER A 19 -15.22 20.03 21.31
C SER A 19 -14.23 20.18 20.16
N ALA A 20 -13.14 19.40 20.19
CA ALA A 20 -12.25 19.27 19.05
C ALA A 20 -12.96 18.42 17.98
N PHE A 21 -13.66 19.07 17.06
CA PHE A 21 -14.02 18.44 15.79
C PHE A 21 -12.74 18.39 14.94
N PRO A 22 -12.32 17.23 14.42
CA PRO A 22 -11.21 17.19 13.47
C PRO A 22 -11.62 17.99 12.22
N LEU A 23 -10.81 19.00 11.89
CA LEU A 23 -10.95 19.77 10.66
C LEU A 23 -10.63 18.85 9.46
N PRO A 24 -11.39 18.87 8.36
CA PRO A 24 -11.19 17.98 7.22
C PRO A 24 -10.00 18.36 6.31
N ASN A 25 -9.04 19.14 6.82
CA ASN A 25 -7.98 19.75 6.02
C ASN A 25 -6.59 19.51 6.60
N GLU A 26 -6.31 18.29 7.04
CA GLU A 26 -4.90 17.85 7.03
C GLU A 26 -4.43 17.90 5.57
N PRO A 27 -3.31 18.58 5.25
CA PRO A 27 -2.73 18.47 3.93
C PRO A 27 -2.50 16.97 3.70
N ARG A 28 -3.18 16.39 2.72
CA ARG A 28 -2.82 15.07 2.20
C ARG A 28 -1.36 15.18 1.80
N GLY A 29 -0.48 14.74 2.68
CA GLY A 29 0.94 14.63 2.38
C GLY A 29 1.02 13.89 1.06
N LEU A 30 1.76 14.45 0.10
CA LEU A 30 1.97 13.78 -1.17
C LEU A 30 2.59 12.43 -0.82
N ALA A 31 1.81 11.36 -0.95
CA ALA A 31 2.29 10.01 -0.77
C ALA A 31 3.49 9.84 -1.69
N LYS A 32 4.65 9.53 -1.12
CA LYS A 32 5.83 9.25 -1.93
C LYS A 32 5.53 7.99 -2.73
N ARG A 33 5.83 8.06 -4.03
CA ARG A 33 5.72 6.92 -4.93
C ARG A 33 7.12 6.39 -5.17
N ALA A 34 7.38 5.18 -4.70
CA ALA A 34 8.57 4.42 -5.07
C ALA A 34 8.32 3.78 -6.44
N THR A 35 9.11 4.19 -7.43
CA THR A 35 9.02 3.67 -8.80
C THR A 35 10.16 2.69 -9.07
N ASN A 36 10.04 1.89 -10.13
CA ASN A 36 11.05 0.91 -10.52
C ASN A 36 11.35 -0.16 -9.44
N MET A 37 10.35 -0.51 -8.63
CA MET A 37 10.48 -1.47 -7.54
C MET A 37 10.15 -2.88 -8.02
N ARG A 38 10.93 -3.87 -7.61
CA ARG A 38 10.52 -5.27 -7.61
C ARG A 38 9.82 -5.57 -6.28
N ILE A 39 8.75 -6.34 -6.32
CA ILE A 39 8.00 -6.76 -5.13
C ILE A 39 8.35 -8.22 -4.88
N LYS A 40 9.19 -8.48 -3.89
CA LYS A 40 9.79 -9.79 -3.62
C LYS A 40 9.14 -10.45 -2.42
N SER A 41 8.67 -11.68 -2.59
CA SER A 41 8.14 -12.48 -1.51
C SER A 41 9.23 -12.84 -0.51
N TYR A 42 8.95 -12.68 0.78
CA TYR A 42 9.80 -13.24 1.83
C TYR A 42 9.84 -14.77 1.79
N ARG A 43 8.73 -15.42 1.41
CA ARG A 43 8.53 -16.87 1.53
C ARG A 43 9.56 -17.67 0.75
N ASP A 44 9.84 -17.27 -0.50
CA ASP A 44 10.67 -18.03 -1.44
C ASP A 44 11.71 -17.14 -2.16
N GLY A 45 11.75 -15.84 -1.88
CA GLY A 45 12.68 -14.90 -2.49
C GLY A 45 12.38 -14.60 -3.97
N THR A 46 11.22 -15.01 -4.49
CA THR A 46 10.79 -14.74 -5.86
C THR A 46 10.01 -13.42 -5.94
N CYS A 47 9.92 -12.83 -7.13
CA CYS A 47 9.28 -11.54 -7.33
C CYS A 47 7.96 -11.65 -8.09
N LEU A 48 7.00 -10.79 -7.76
CA LEU A 48 5.72 -10.68 -8.46
C LEU A 48 5.95 -10.50 -9.96
N THR A 49 5.32 -11.36 -10.74
CA THR A 49 5.37 -11.37 -12.20
C THR A 49 4.03 -11.80 -12.79
N GLY A 50 3.81 -11.56 -14.08
CA GLY A 50 2.64 -12.01 -14.80
C GLY A 50 2.80 -13.45 -15.24
N ALA A 51 1.75 -14.26 -15.12
CA ALA A 51 1.78 -15.66 -15.50
C ALA A 51 2.25 -15.85 -16.95
N GLY A 52 3.26 -16.71 -17.13
CA GLY A 52 3.88 -16.97 -18.43
C GLY A 52 4.57 -15.75 -19.06
N GLY A 53 4.97 -14.76 -18.26
CA GLY A 53 5.63 -13.53 -18.73
C GLY A 53 4.71 -12.61 -19.54
N LYS A 54 3.39 -12.71 -19.33
CA LYS A 54 2.38 -11.90 -20.04
C LYS A 54 2.05 -10.63 -19.26
N TRP A 55 1.69 -9.57 -19.99
CA TRP A 55 1.49 -8.22 -19.44
C TRP A 55 0.25 -7.55 -20.04
N GLY A 56 -0.93 -8.10 -19.74
CA GLY A 56 -2.20 -7.59 -20.24
C GLY A 56 -3.33 -7.72 -19.24
N ILE A 57 -4.45 -7.05 -19.53
CA ILE A 57 -5.67 -7.12 -18.73
C ILE A 57 -6.07 -8.58 -18.50
N GLY A 58 -6.36 -8.93 -17.26
CA GLY A 58 -6.76 -10.26 -16.84
C GLY A 58 -5.60 -11.24 -16.65
N THR A 59 -4.35 -10.83 -16.87
CA THR A 59 -3.21 -11.72 -16.61
C THR A 59 -3.11 -12.00 -15.12
N ALA A 60 -3.19 -13.27 -14.74
CA ALA A 60 -2.96 -13.70 -13.37
C ALA A 60 -1.54 -13.32 -12.92
N ILE A 61 -1.41 -12.90 -11.67
CA ILE A 61 -0.12 -12.64 -11.04
C ILE A 61 0.40 -13.94 -10.43
N THR A 62 1.68 -14.18 -10.64
CA THR A 62 2.46 -15.28 -10.07
C THR A 62 3.77 -14.72 -9.51
N THR A 63 4.71 -15.58 -9.15
CA THR A 63 6.07 -15.16 -8.85
C THR A 63 7.11 -15.88 -9.71
N GLY A 64 8.26 -15.26 -9.88
CA GLY A 64 9.37 -15.80 -10.67
C GLY A 64 10.72 -15.20 -10.29
N LEU A 65 11.75 -15.48 -11.09
CA LEU A 65 13.09 -14.92 -10.86
C LEU A 65 13.04 -13.40 -10.86
N CYS A 66 13.54 -12.78 -9.79
CA CYS A 66 13.56 -11.32 -9.66
C CYS A 66 14.32 -10.61 -10.78
N SER A 67 15.34 -11.25 -11.37
CA SER A 67 16.06 -10.72 -12.54
C SER A 67 15.19 -10.56 -13.79
N GLU A 68 14.11 -11.33 -13.90
CA GLU A 68 13.17 -11.35 -15.03
C GLU A 68 11.82 -10.68 -14.70
N ALA A 69 11.59 -10.38 -13.42
CA ALA A 69 10.38 -9.72 -12.96
C ALA A 69 10.30 -8.27 -13.45
N PRO A 70 9.08 -7.76 -13.72
CA PRO A 70 8.85 -6.38 -14.06
C PRO A 70 9.12 -5.51 -12.84
N THR A 71 9.03 -4.20 -13.07
CA THR A 71 9.01 -3.24 -11.98
C THR A 71 7.62 -2.63 -11.78
N TRP A 72 7.42 -2.09 -10.59
CA TRP A 72 6.18 -1.55 -10.11
C TRP A 72 6.40 -0.15 -9.54
N THR A 73 5.37 0.68 -9.65
CA THR A 73 5.22 1.88 -8.84
C THR A 73 4.26 1.61 -7.70
N ILE A 74 4.68 1.90 -6.47
CA ILE A 74 3.93 1.70 -5.24
C ILE A 74 3.98 2.97 -4.40
N ASN A 75 2.90 3.25 -3.66
CA ASN A 75 2.94 4.25 -2.60
C ASN A 75 3.63 3.61 -1.39
N ASP A 76 4.90 3.96 -1.14
CA ASP A 76 5.69 3.43 -0.01
C ASP A 76 5.34 4.12 1.32
N ASN A 77 4.56 5.20 1.24
CA ASN A 77 3.96 5.88 2.39
C ASN A 77 2.56 6.39 2.01
N GLY A 78 1.55 5.54 2.19
CA GLY A 78 0.14 5.87 1.96
C GLY A 78 -0.57 4.89 1.01
N SER A 79 -1.84 5.16 0.76
CA SER A 79 -2.72 4.25 0.00
C SER A 79 -2.81 4.59 -1.48
N GLY A 80 -2.91 3.58 -2.33
CA GLY A 80 -3.31 3.71 -3.73
C GLY A 80 -2.91 2.51 -4.58
N SER A 81 -3.06 2.65 -5.89
CA SER A 81 -2.76 1.57 -6.84
C SER A 81 -1.27 1.28 -6.96
N ILE A 82 -0.96 -0.02 -7.00
CA ILE A 82 0.34 -0.56 -7.39
C ILE A 82 0.32 -0.73 -8.91
N ILE A 83 1.13 0.06 -9.60
CA ILE A 83 1.09 0.22 -11.05
C ILE A 83 2.23 -0.56 -11.69
N LEU A 84 1.93 -1.31 -12.75
CA LEU A 84 2.95 -1.96 -13.57
C LEU A 84 3.72 -0.90 -14.37
N GLU A 85 5.05 -0.95 -14.34
CA GLU A 85 5.90 -0.08 -15.16
C GLU A 85 6.09 -0.63 -16.59
N PRO A 86 6.27 0.26 -17.60
CA PRO A 86 6.27 1.72 -17.49
C PRO A 86 4.86 2.27 -17.21
N SER A 87 4.74 3.23 -16.29
CA SER A 87 3.43 3.71 -15.81
C SER A 87 2.66 4.58 -16.81
N ASN A 88 3.23 4.90 -17.97
CA ASN A 88 2.68 5.81 -18.99
C ASN A 88 2.02 5.08 -20.17
N THR A 89 1.45 3.89 -19.94
CA THR A 89 0.70 3.13 -20.93
C THR A 89 -0.80 3.49 -20.95
N THR A 90 -1.48 3.20 -22.06
CA THR A 90 -2.94 3.32 -22.17
C THR A 90 -3.53 1.97 -22.63
N PRO A 91 -4.27 1.24 -21.77
CA PRO A 91 -4.55 1.58 -20.37
C PRO A 91 -3.31 1.41 -19.48
N GLN A 92 -3.29 2.13 -18.35
CA GLN A 92 -2.38 1.84 -17.25
C GLN A 92 -2.86 0.57 -16.55
N LEU A 93 -1.94 -0.36 -16.26
CA LEU A 93 -2.27 -1.62 -15.58
C LEU A 93 -1.89 -1.53 -14.10
N ALA A 94 -2.76 -2.08 -13.25
CA ALA A 94 -2.58 -2.12 -11.79
C ALA A 94 -2.76 -3.54 -11.24
N LEU A 95 -2.19 -3.77 -10.06
CA LEU A 95 -2.44 -4.95 -9.23
C LEU A 95 -3.88 -4.93 -8.71
N ASP A 96 -4.64 -5.96 -9.03
CA ASP A 96 -6.07 -6.07 -8.74
C ASP A 96 -6.37 -7.35 -7.95
N ALA A 97 -7.00 -7.15 -6.79
CA ALA A 97 -7.26 -8.19 -5.79
C ALA A 97 -8.51 -9.04 -6.07
N GLY A 98 -9.15 -8.92 -7.24
CA GLY A 98 -10.44 -9.56 -7.46
C GLY A 98 -11.57 -8.74 -6.82
N THR A 99 -12.18 -9.29 -5.78
CA THR A 99 -13.09 -8.54 -4.90
C THR A 99 -12.32 -7.84 -3.79
N GLY A 100 -11.19 -8.42 -3.36
CA GLY A 100 -10.39 -7.93 -2.24
C GLY A 100 -11.01 -8.19 -0.87
N THR A 101 -12.05 -9.04 -0.77
CA THR A 101 -12.76 -9.31 0.49
C THR A 101 -12.59 -10.74 1.01
N ASP A 102 -12.23 -11.67 0.14
CA ASP A 102 -12.21 -13.09 0.49
C ASP A 102 -10.78 -13.65 0.51
N ASN A 103 -10.58 -14.71 1.30
CA ASN A 103 -9.31 -15.43 1.33
C ASN A 103 -9.15 -16.28 0.07
N ASN A 104 -7.90 -16.40 -0.38
CA ASN A 104 -7.45 -17.19 -1.53
C ASN A 104 -7.97 -16.69 -2.88
N GLU A 105 -8.34 -15.41 -3.01
CA GLU A 105 -8.64 -14.86 -4.33
C GLU A 105 -7.35 -14.61 -5.11
N GLY A 106 -7.32 -15.09 -6.35
CA GLY A 106 -6.19 -14.85 -7.25
C GLY A 106 -6.06 -13.38 -7.62
N VAL A 107 -4.83 -12.87 -7.55
CA VAL A 107 -4.50 -11.50 -7.92
C VAL A 107 -4.20 -11.43 -9.43
N LYS A 108 -4.56 -10.32 -10.08
CA LYS A 108 -4.39 -10.15 -11.53
C LYS A 108 -3.93 -8.74 -11.90
N LEU A 109 -3.48 -8.58 -13.14
CA LEU A 109 -3.38 -7.28 -13.80
C LEU A 109 -4.77 -6.87 -14.29
N TRP A 110 -5.14 -5.61 -14.03
CA TRP A 110 -6.36 -5.03 -14.58
C TRP A 110 -6.15 -3.57 -14.97
N THR A 111 -7.10 -3.01 -15.72
CA THR A 111 -7.14 -1.56 -15.98
C THR A 111 -7.18 -0.83 -14.64
N SER A 112 -6.26 0.14 -14.47
CA SER A 112 -6.17 0.98 -13.28
C SER A 112 -7.35 1.96 -13.24
N TYR A 113 -8.08 1.94 -12.12
CA TYR A 113 -9.16 2.89 -11.84
C TYR A 113 -8.92 3.53 -10.46
N PRO A 114 -8.78 4.87 -10.39
CA PRO A 114 -8.53 5.55 -9.12
C PRO A 114 -9.58 5.25 -8.06
N GLY A 115 -9.14 4.79 -6.89
CA GLY A 115 -9.98 4.59 -5.72
C GLY A 115 -10.85 3.32 -5.74
N LEU A 116 -10.68 2.41 -6.71
CA LEU A 116 -11.29 1.09 -6.61
C LEU A 116 -10.72 0.34 -5.41
N PHE A 117 -11.60 -0.24 -4.59
CA PHE A 117 -11.26 -0.94 -3.36
C PHE A 117 -10.21 -2.04 -3.59
N GLN A 118 -10.48 -2.95 -4.54
CA GLN A 118 -9.60 -4.06 -4.92
C GLN A 118 -8.28 -3.64 -5.60
N GLN A 119 -8.08 -2.34 -5.86
CA GLN A 119 -6.85 -1.78 -6.44
C GLN A 119 -6.23 -0.71 -5.54
N THR A 120 -6.70 -0.54 -4.31
CA THR A 120 -6.19 0.45 -3.37
C THR A 120 -5.43 -0.27 -2.27
N TRP A 121 -4.11 -0.31 -2.43
CA TRP A 121 -3.20 -1.01 -1.53
C TRP A 121 -2.49 -0.02 -0.60
N TYR A 122 -2.02 -0.51 0.54
CA TYR A 122 -1.20 0.20 1.51
C TYR A 122 -0.01 -0.69 1.88
N TYR A 123 1.21 -0.17 1.68
CA TYR A 123 2.41 -0.82 2.17
C TYR A 123 2.62 -0.48 3.65
N THR A 124 2.58 -1.47 4.51
CA THR A 124 2.64 -1.31 5.97
C THR A 124 4.09 -1.28 6.46
N ASP A 125 4.30 -0.71 7.66
CA ASP A 125 5.63 -0.65 8.30
C ASP A 125 6.22 -2.03 8.61
N ASP A 126 5.39 -3.07 8.68
CA ASP A 126 5.80 -4.46 8.86
C ASP A 126 5.88 -5.24 7.53
N ASN A 127 6.05 -4.52 6.41
CA ASN A 127 6.31 -5.03 5.06
C ASN A 127 5.18 -5.88 4.48
N ARG A 128 3.92 -5.56 4.76
CA ARG A 128 2.75 -6.17 4.10
C ARG A 128 2.17 -5.22 3.06
N ILE A 129 1.52 -5.79 2.07
CA ILE A 129 0.74 -5.04 1.09
C ILE A 129 -0.74 -5.33 1.38
N ALA A 130 -1.41 -4.40 2.06
CA ALA A 130 -2.77 -4.58 2.56
C ALA A 130 -3.80 -3.81 1.71
N ILE A 131 -5.03 -4.32 1.61
CA ILE A 131 -6.15 -3.58 1.03
C ILE A 131 -6.52 -2.43 1.98
N THR A 132 -6.50 -1.21 1.45
CA THR A 132 -6.86 -0.02 2.24
C THR A 132 -8.35 -0.05 2.59
N GLY A 133 -8.65 -0.01 3.89
CA GLY A 133 -10.03 -0.07 4.39
C GLY A 133 -10.64 -1.48 4.37
N GLY A 134 -9.85 -2.51 4.09
CA GLY A 134 -10.22 -3.92 4.22
C GLY A 134 -9.36 -4.63 5.26
N ASP A 135 -9.49 -5.95 5.32
CA ASP A 135 -8.70 -6.82 6.19
C ASP A 135 -7.84 -7.84 5.41
N GLN A 136 -7.80 -7.74 4.08
CA GLN A 136 -7.03 -8.63 3.22
C GLN A 136 -5.63 -8.08 2.94
N CYS A 137 -4.65 -8.97 2.92
CA CYS A 137 -3.26 -8.74 2.55
C CYS A 137 -2.90 -9.55 1.31
N LEU A 138 -1.95 -9.05 0.52
CA LEU A 138 -1.28 -9.87 -0.49
C LEU A 138 -0.50 -10.97 0.24
N ASP A 139 -0.79 -12.22 -0.10
CA ASP A 139 -0.24 -13.42 0.51
C ASP A 139 0.38 -14.30 -0.57
N GLN A 140 1.59 -14.81 -0.35
CA GLN A 140 2.20 -15.83 -1.19
C GLN A 140 1.68 -17.21 -0.76
N GLY A 141 0.53 -17.59 -1.32
CA GLY A 141 -0.08 -18.90 -1.12
C GLY A 141 0.70 -20.04 -1.78
N ASP A 142 0.26 -21.27 -1.57
CA ASP A 142 0.92 -22.46 -2.13
C ASP A 142 0.85 -22.51 -3.66
N ASP A 143 -0.23 -21.98 -4.23
CA ASP A 143 -0.44 -21.87 -5.68
C ASP A 143 -0.04 -20.50 -6.26
N GLY A 144 0.57 -19.63 -5.43
CA GLY A 144 1.05 -18.31 -5.79
C GLY A 144 0.33 -17.14 -5.09
N PRO A 145 0.53 -15.90 -5.57
CA PRO A 145 -0.03 -14.70 -4.98
C PRO A 145 -1.56 -14.70 -4.95
N GLN A 146 -2.10 -14.42 -3.78
CA GLN A 146 -3.52 -14.37 -3.49
C GLN A 146 -3.83 -13.28 -2.47
N THR A 147 -5.10 -12.97 -2.25
CA THR A 147 -5.54 -12.28 -1.03
C THR A 147 -5.64 -13.28 0.12
N TYR A 148 -5.28 -12.86 1.32
CA TYR A 148 -5.60 -13.60 2.54
C TYR A 148 -5.73 -12.62 3.69
N GLN A 149 -6.60 -12.92 4.67
CA GLN A 149 -6.79 -12.09 5.84
C GLN A 149 -5.43 -11.74 6.48
N CYS A 150 -5.17 -10.45 6.64
CA CYS A 150 -3.97 -9.92 7.25
C CYS A 150 -3.79 -10.54 8.63
N THR A 151 -2.71 -11.30 8.80
CA THR A 151 -2.46 -12.08 10.01
C THR A 151 -1.08 -11.72 10.55
N THR A 152 -1.04 -11.36 11.84
CA THR A 152 0.22 -11.13 12.55
C THR A 152 1.11 -12.36 12.47
N ASP A 153 2.41 -12.16 12.29
CA ASP A 153 3.43 -13.22 12.14
C ASP A 153 3.26 -14.18 10.95
N ASN A 154 2.27 -13.97 10.07
CA ASN A 154 2.22 -14.70 8.80
C ASN A 154 3.29 -14.19 7.84
N THR A 155 4.39 -14.94 7.72
CA THR A 155 5.53 -14.60 6.85
C THR A 155 5.22 -14.70 5.36
N ASN A 156 4.13 -15.37 4.96
CA ASN A 156 3.70 -15.40 3.56
C ASN A 156 3.18 -14.04 3.08
N GLN A 157 2.85 -13.13 4.00
CA GLN A 157 2.33 -11.80 3.71
C GLN A 157 3.43 -10.73 3.69
N ILE A 158 4.68 -11.11 3.91
CA ILE A 158 5.82 -10.20 3.90
C ILE A 158 6.35 -10.07 2.47
N TRP A 159 6.42 -8.83 1.98
CA TRP A 159 6.91 -8.46 0.66
C TRP A 159 7.94 -7.35 0.77
N TYR A 160 9.13 -7.54 0.23
CA TYR A 160 10.15 -6.50 0.18
C TYR A 160 10.07 -5.71 -1.13
N LEU A 161 10.21 -4.39 -1.01
CA LEU A 161 10.37 -3.50 -2.15
C LEU A 161 11.86 -3.36 -2.45
N GLU A 162 12.31 -3.97 -3.54
CA GLU A 162 13.71 -3.91 -3.99
C GLU A 162 13.83 -2.99 -5.21
N LEU A 163 14.59 -1.90 -5.09
CA LEU A 163 14.84 -1.00 -6.23
C LEU A 163 15.60 -1.77 -7.32
N ASN A 164 15.09 -1.74 -8.55
CA ASN A 164 15.87 -2.21 -9.69
C ASN A 164 16.93 -1.17 -10.05
N GLN A 165 18.13 -1.29 -9.48
CA GLN A 165 19.24 -0.35 -9.70
C GLN A 165 19.69 -0.25 -11.17
N ASN A 166 19.37 -1.26 -11.98
CA ASN A 166 19.66 -1.28 -13.42
C ASN A 166 18.58 -0.58 -14.25
N ALA A 167 17.46 -0.16 -13.64
CA ALA A 167 16.47 0.62 -14.35
C ALA A 167 17.04 2.01 -14.68
N THR A 168 16.68 2.51 -15.85
CA THR A 168 17.03 3.84 -16.33
C THR A 168 15.83 4.75 -16.18
N ASP A 169 16.06 5.98 -15.73
CA ASP A 169 15.04 7.03 -15.71
C ASP A 169 14.49 7.25 -17.13
N PRO A 170 13.16 7.14 -17.33
CA PRO A 170 12.55 7.29 -18.66
C PRO A 170 12.68 8.70 -19.25
N LEU A 171 12.95 9.73 -18.44
CA LEU A 171 13.16 11.11 -18.91
C LEU A 171 14.62 11.39 -19.29
N THR A 172 15.57 10.74 -18.62
CA THR A 172 16.99 11.08 -18.76
C THR A 172 17.86 9.96 -19.35
N GLY A 173 17.37 8.72 -19.35
CA GLY A 173 18.10 7.53 -19.81
C GLY A 173 19.23 7.09 -18.88
N TYR A 174 19.47 7.78 -17.76
CA TYR A 174 20.49 7.42 -16.78
C TYR A 174 19.97 6.41 -15.75
N PRO A 175 20.82 5.58 -15.15
CA PRO A 175 20.42 4.73 -14.02
C PRO A 175 19.78 5.56 -12.91
N ILE A 176 18.65 5.12 -12.36
CA ILE A 176 17.91 5.84 -11.30
C ILE A 176 18.76 6.07 -10.03
N THR A 177 19.82 5.28 -9.83
CA THR A 177 20.78 5.45 -8.73
C THR A 177 21.85 6.50 -8.98
N ALA A 178 21.89 7.14 -10.16
CA ALA A 178 22.89 8.13 -10.53
C ALA A 178 22.55 9.56 -10.06
N ALA A 179 21.35 9.78 -9.49
CA ALA A 179 20.99 11.04 -8.87
C ALA A 179 21.35 11.00 -7.37
N ALA A 180 22.56 11.48 -7.05
CA ALA A 180 23.00 11.85 -5.71
C ALA A 180 23.34 13.35 -5.70
#